data_AF-A0A2V9IQS7-F1
#
_entry.id   AF-A0A2V9IQS7-F1
#
_cell.length_a   1.000
_cell.length_b   1.000
_cell.length_c   1.000
_cell.angle_alpha   90.00
_cell.angle_beta   90.00
_cell.angle_gamma   90.00
#
_symmetry.space_group_name_H-M   'P 1'
#
loop_
_entity.id
_entity.type
_entity.pdbx_description
1 polymer ?
#
loop_
_entity_poly.entity_id
_entity_poly.type
_entity_poly.pdbx_seq_one_letter_code
_entity_poly.pdbx_strand_id
1 'polypeptide(L)'
;ADLDPQLKGRKVSVIIWTTTPWTLPASMAVAFHPQFQYVVAADGDREAYILESRRYEPTLHETGLKAPTILARIPGSKLEHIRLRHPFLDGEVPGVLADYVTAEDGTGSVHTAPGHGREDYQTGVKYGLEIYCPVGEAGEFTEGLPEYKGKRVFDANEPIVELLKARETLVGPPGWLTHSYPHCWRCHNPIIFRASDQWFIDIDHSRLREVALEAIKKVRWSPEWGEERMANMLATRPDWCVSRQRVWGVPITIFYCEACAAPLLDAKVARPAIELFRREGADAWYTHPVEDLASPGAKCTECGETRLRKEKDILDVWFDSGSSHLAVLGRRPDLPWPSDLYLEGGDQYRGWFQSSLLLALGTRGSAPYQQVVTPGWVLDAEGRAMSKSLGTGIDPNEVIKTHGAEILRLWVASVDFREDVVMSPDILARLSEAYFKLRNTFRYCLSNLYDFDPERDCVGGDQLEEIDAWALVETSKVLEAVEAAYQEYAFHKVYRAVYDFATVSLSAFYFDILKDRLYTAPARSVRRRAAQSALYRIA
;
A
#
# COMPACT_ATOMS: atom_id res chain seq x y z
N ALA A 1 35.91 17.71 -28.83
CA ALA A 1 36.09 17.56 -30.28
C ALA A 1 35.07 16.57 -30.85
N ASP A 2 34.86 15.43 -30.18
CA ASP A 2 33.89 14.41 -30.64
C ASP A 2 32.43 14.88 -30.59
N LEU A 3 32.10 15.81 -29.68
CA LEU A 3 30.78 16.43 -29.60
C LEU A 3 30.56 17.54 -30.65
N ASP A 4 31.57 18.39 -30.85
CA ASP A 4 31.59 19.45 -31.86
C ASP A 4 33.06 19.86 -32.16
N PRO A 5 33.43 20.08 -33.44
CA PRO A 5 34.78 20.51 -33.82
C PRO A 5 35.26 21.81 -33.17
N GLN A 6 34.34 22.76 -32.88
CA GLN A 6 34.67 24.04 -32.26
C GLN A 6 35.19 23.92 -30.81
N LEU A 7 35.01 22.75 -30.20
CA LEU A 7 35.48 22.45 -28.84
C LEU A 7 36.93 21.98 -28.80
N LYS A 8 37.58 21.78 -29.95
CA LYS A 8 38.95 21.27 -30.00
C LYS A 8 39.92 22.27 -29.37
N GLY A 9 40.70 21.81 -28.38
CA GLY A 9 41.68 22.63 -27.68
C GLY A 9 41.14 23.49 -26.53
N ARG A 10 39.82 23.42 -26.25
CA ARG A 10 39.17 24.10 -25.13
C ARG A 10 39.01 23.16 -23.94
N LYS A 11 39.11 23.69 -22.73
CA LYS A 11 38.64 23.03 -21.51
C LYS A 11 37.12 23.21 -21.46
N VAL A 12 36.40 22.09 -21.46
CA VAL A 12 34.93 22.08 -21.47
C VAL A 12 34.44 21.56 -20.13
N SER A 13 33.60 22.35 -19.46
CA SER A 13 33.02 22.01 -18.16
C SER A 13 31.50 21.91 -18.28
N VAL A 14 30.90 20.93 -17.61
CA VAL A 14 29.43 20.87 -17.45
C VAL A 14 29.09 21.61 -16.17
N ILE A 15 28.17 22.57 -16.24
CA ILE A 15 27.73 23.29 -15.05
C ILE A 15 26.58 22.51 -14.41
N ILE A 16 26.77 22.11 -13.16
CA ILE A 16 25.74 21.49 -12.33
C ILE A 16 25.25 22.47 -11.28
N TRP A 17 24.08 22.19 -10.71
CA TRP A 17 23.54 22.90 -9.56
C TRP A 17 23.08 21.91 -8.50
N THR A 18 23.30 22.23 -7.23
CA THR A 18 22.81 21.43 -6.11
C THR A 18 22.56 22.29 -4.87
N THR A 19 21.55 21.91 -4.09
CA THR A 19 21.29 22.46 -2.74
C THR A 19 21.93 21.62 -1.63
N THR A 20 22.56 20.49 -1.97
CA THR A 20 23.15 19.55 -1.01
C THR A 20 24.63 19.28 -1.34
N PRO A 21 25.54 20.23 -1.07
CA PRO A 21 26.98 20.05 -1.33
C PRO A 21 27.56 18.75 -0.77
N TRP A 22 27.08 18.31 0.39
CA TRP A 22 27.47 17.04 1.01
C TRP A 22 27.22 15.78 0.14
N THR A 23 26.39 15.85 -0.89
CA THR A 23 26.17 14.71 -1.82
C THR A 23 27.23 14.64 -2.93
N LEU A 24 27.99 15.72 -3.18
CA LEU A 24 28.99 15.76 -4.24
C LEU A 24 30.11 14.71 -4.09
N PRO A 25 30.64 14.39 -2.89
CA PRO A 25 31.60 13.31 -2.73
C PRO A 25 31.09 11.94 -3.20
N ALA A 26 29.78 11.77 -3.32
CA ALA A 26 29.13 10.54 -3.78
C ALA A 26 28.59 10.63 -5.22
N SER A 27 28.99 11.66 -5.97
CA SER A 27 28.56 11.86 -7.35
C SER A 27 29.22 10.83 -8.29
N MET A 28 28.41 9.99 -8.92
CA MET A 28 28.85 8.89 -9.80
C MET A 28 28.51 9.13 -11.28
N ALA A 29 27.74 10.16 -11.61
CA ALA A 29 27.39 10.55 -12.98
C ALA A 29 26.87 11.99 -13.05
N VAL A 30 26.70 12.50 -14.27
CA VAL A 30 25.89 13.70 -14.53
C VAL A 30 24.76 13.36 -15.49
N ALA A 31 23.53 13.60 -15.07
CA ALA A 31 22.32 13.31 -15.82
C ALA A 31 21.90 14.48 -16.71
N PHE A 32 21.50 14.13 -17.94
CA PHE A 32 20.98 15.03 -18.96
C PHE A 32 19.61 14.54 -19.45
N HIS A 33 18.73 15.47 -19.81
CA HIS A 33 17.44 15.09 -20.40
C HIS A 33 17.64 14.74 -21.89
N PRO A 34 17.20 13.56 -22.38
CA PRO A 34 17.48 13.11 -23.74
C PRO A 34 16.90 14.01 -24.83
N GLN A 35 15.75 14.65 -24.54
CA GLN A 35 15.03 15.53 -25.47
C GLN A 35 15.39 17.01 -25.33
N PHE A 36 16.21 17.40 -24.34
CA PHE A 36 16.59 18.81 -24.20
C PHE A 36 17.72 19.17 -25.15
N GLN A 37 17.86 20.47 -25.40
CA GLN A 37 18.97 21.01 -26.18
C GLN A 37 19.90 21.75 -25.23
N TYR A 38 21.18 21.42 -25.29
CA TYR A 38 22.23 22.05 -24.51
C TYR A 38 23.03 23.01 -25.39
N VAL A 39 23.44 24.15 -24.81
CA VAL A 39 24.36 25.09 -25.45
C VAL A 39 25.76 24.87 -24.92
N VAL A 40 26.76 25.12 -25.77
CA VAL A 40 28.15 25.25 -25.36
C VAL A 40 28.56 26.70 -25.44
N ALA A 41 28.69 27.35 -24.28
CA ALA A 41 28.98 28.77 -24.16
C ALA A 41 30.46 29.01 -23.83
N ALA A 42 31.13 29.87 -24.58
CA ALA A 42 32.56 30.13 -24.44
C ALA A 42 32.86 31.37 -23.60
N ASP A 43 33.88 31.24 -22.76
CA ASP A 43 34.61 32.36 -22.15
C ASP A 43 36.00 32.45 -22.80
N GLY A 44 36.15 33.42 -23.70
CA GLY A 44 37.35 33.58 -24.52
C GLY A 44 37.64 32.36 -25.40
N ASP A 45 38.92 32.02 -25.56
CA ASP A 45 39.37 30.94 -26.45
C ASP A 45 39.72 29.62 -25.75
N ARG A 46 39.70 29.60 -24.42
CA ARG A 46 40.21 28.46 -23.63
C ARG A 46 39.15 27.69 -22.88
N GLU A 47 38.10 28.35 -22.39
CA GLU A 47 37.06 27.72 -21.57
C GLU A 47 35.73 27.67 -22.32
N ALA A 48 34.97 26.62 -22.08
CA ALA A 48 33.59 26.49 -22.55
C ALA A 48 32.73 25.73 -21.55
N TYR A 49 31.44 26.06 -21.51
CA TYR A 49 30.51 25.58 -20.50
C TYR A 49 29.28 24.98 -21.16
N ILE A 50 28.90 23.77 -20.73
CA ILE A 50 27.68 23.10 -21.19
C ILE A 50 26.55 23.42 -20.20
N LEU A 51 25.47 23.97 -20.75
CA LEU A 51 24.26 24.40 -20.02
C LEU A 51 23.03 24.01 -20.84
N GLU A 52 21.90 23.74 -20.19
CA GLU A 52 20.64 23.60 -20.92
C GLU A 52 20.24 24.96 -21.55
N SER A 53 19.71 24.94 -22.77
CA SER A 53 19.51 26.15 -23.59
C SER A 53 18.66 27.23 -22.93
N ARG A 54 17.63 26.86 -22.15
CA ARG A 54 16.74 27.78 -21.42
C ARG A 54 17.38 28.27 -20.12
N ARG A 55 18.26 27.48 -19.52
CA ARG A 55 19.02 27.87 -18.31
C ARG A 55 20.28 28.68 -18.58
N TYR A 56 20.70 28.83 -19.85
CA TYR A 56 21.87 29.64 -20.24
C TYR A 56 21.83 31.07 -19.67
N GLU A 57 20.89 31.91 -20.10
CA GLU A 57 20.82 33.31 -19.64
C GLU A 57 20.61 33.43 -18.12
N PRO A 58 19.68 32.67 -17.49
CA PRO A 58 19.52 32.67 -16.04
C PRO A 58 20.81 32.33 -15.29
N THR A 59 21.52 31.27 -15.68
CA THR A 59 22.77 30.88 -15.01
C THR A 59 23.83 31.95 -15.12
N LEU A 60 23.99 32.60 -16.29
CA LEU A 60 24.95 33.70 -16.46
C LEU A 60 24.63 34.87 -15.52
N HIS A 61 23.34 35.23 -15.40
CA HIS A 61 22.89 36.31 -14.53
C HIS A 61 23.04 35.98 -13.04
N GLU A 62 22.64 34.77 -12.61
CA GLU A 62 22.65 34.33 -11.22
C GLU A 62 24.08 34.12 -10.68
N THR A 63 25.01 33.65 -11.52
CA THR A 63 26.37 33.29 -11.11
C THR A 63 27.42 34.36 -11.45
N GLY A 64 27.12 35.27 -12.39
CA GLY A 64 28.10 36.20 -12.96
C GLY A 64 29.09 35.55 -13.92
N LEU A 65 28.83 34.32 -14.39
CA LEU A 65 29.68 33.61 -15.34
C LEU A 65 29.78 34.38 -16.67
N LYS A 66 31.00 34.60 -17.16
CA LYS A 66 31.27 35.37 -18.38
C LYS A 66 31.40 34.48 -19.60
N ALA A 67 30.29 33.98 -20.14
CA ALA A 67 30.32 33.09 -21.30
C ALA A 67 29.43 33.60 -22.45
N PRO A 68 29.71 34.76 -23.07
CA PRO A 68 28.75 35.48 -23.92
C PRO A 68 28.50 34.83 -25.30
N THR A 69 29.36 33.90 -25.73
CA THR A 69 29.32 33.37 -27.10
C THR A 69 28.88 31.91 -27.10
N ILE A 70 27.78 31.59 -27.79
CA ILE A 70 27.36 30.20 -28.02
C ILE A 70 28.15 29.64 -29.21
N LEU A 71 28.97 28.62 -28.97
CA LEU A 71 29.75 27.92 -30.00
C LEU A 71 28.91 26.86 -30.72
N ALA A 72 28.13 26.09 -29.95
CA ALA A 72 27.41 24.93 -30.46
C ALA A 72 26.11 24.68 -29.68
N ARG A 73 25.22 23.91 -30.30
CA ARG A 73 23.99 23.38 -29.70
C ARG A 73 24.00 21.86 -29.85
N ILE A 74 23.89 21.15 -28.74
CA ILE A 74 24.02 19.69 -28.66
C ILE A 74 22.72 19.11 -28.09
N PRO A 75 22.06 18.15 -28.76
CA PRO A 75 20.94 17.46 -28.15
C PRO A 75 21.41 16.60 -26.97
N GLY A 76 20.63 16.55 -25.88
CA GLY A 76 21.01 15.84 -24.65
C GLY A 76 21.35 14.37 -24.87
N SER A 77 20.67 13.71 -25.82
CA SER A 77 20.98 12.33 -26.24
C SER A 77 22.42 12.12 -26.75
N LYS A 78 23.14 13.17 -27.16
CA LYS A 78 24.56 13.11 -27.55
C LYS A 78 25.52 13.25 -26.38
N LEU A 79 25.03 13.59 -25.18
CA LEU A 79 25.81 13.71 -23.95
C LEU A 79 25.86 12.38 -23.16
N GLU A 80 25.21 11.33 -23.65
CA GLU A 80 25.30 10.00 -23.06
C GLU A 80 26.73 9.43 -23.19
N HIS A 81 27.24 8.85 -22.12
CA HIS A 81 28.58 8.24 -22.01
C HIS A 81 29.77 9.18 -22.22
N ILE A 82 29.57 10.50 -22.25
CA ILE A 82 30.70 11.43 -22.19
C ILE A 82 31.45 11.24 -20.86
N ARG A 83 32.76 11.46 -20.86
CA ARG A 83 33.58 11.34 -19.64
C ARG A 83 33.79 12.71 -19.03
N LEU A 84 33.44 12.85 -17.76
CA LEU A 84 33.52 14.10 -17.01
C LEU A 84 34.47 13.89 -15.84
N ARG A 85 35.42 14.80 -15.64
CA ARG A 85 36.27 14.74 -14.45
C ARG A 85 35.48 15.23 -13.23
N HIS A 86 35.59 14.52 -12.11
CA HIS A 86 34.98 14.96 -10.86
C HIS A 86 35.60 16.30 -10.40
N PRO A 87 34.84 17.24 -9.82
CA PRO A 87 35.33 18.59 -9.51
C PRO A 87 36.51 18.63 -8.52
N PHE A 88 36.61 17.67 -7.60
CA PHE A 88 37.66 17.65 -6.58
C PHE A 88 38.18 16.25 -6.19
N LEU A 89 37.65 15.19 -6.78
CA LEU A 89 38.12 13.82 -6.55
C LEU A 89 38.87 13.36 -7.80
N ASP A 90 39.81 12.46 -7.60
CA ASP A 90 40.51 11.83 -8.72
C ASP A 90 39.58 10.79 -9.36
N GLY A 91 39.21 11.00 -10.62
CA GLY A 91 38.33 10.07 -11.34
C GLY A 91 37.53 10.73 -12.45
N GLU A 92 36.95 9.89 -13.30
CA GLU A 92 35.99 10.28 -14.33
C GLU A 92 34.63 9.65 -14.02
N VAL A 93 33.56 10.42 -14.21
CA VAL A 93 32.17 9.98 -14.12
C VAL A 93 31.50 10.08 -15.50
N PRO A 94 30.61 9.17 -15.88
CA PRO A 94 29.89 9.23 -17.14
C PRO A 94 28.76 10.27 -17.16
N GLY A 95 28.46 10.79 -18.34
CA GLY A 95 27.17 11.39 -18.64
C GLY A 95 26.10 10.32 -18.85
N VAL A 96 24.90 10.53 -18.29
CA VAL A 96 23.77 9.59 -18.37
C VAL A 96 22.49 10.30 -18.81
N LEU A 97 21.50 9.54 -19.30
CA LEU A 97 20.21 10.09 -19.73
C LEU A 97 19.11 9.82 -18.70
N ALA A 98 18.39 10.87 -18.34
CA ALA A 98 17.32 10.84 -17.35
C ALA A 98 16.19 11.82 -17.68
N ASP A 99 14.94 11.32 -17.67
CA ASP A 99 13.76 12.11 -17.97
C ASP A 99 13.29 12.99 -16.80
N TYR A 100 13.85 12.78 -15.58
CA TYR A 100 13.53 13.61 -14.41
C TYR A 100 14.28 14.96 -14.39
N VAL A 101 15.24 15.16 -15.30
CA VAL A 101 15.99 16.42 -15.40
C VAL A 101 15.08 17.51 -15.94
N THR A 102 14.88 18.58 -15.17
CA THR A 102 14.05 19.72 -15.56
C THR A 102 14.90 20.91 -16.02
N ALA A 103 14.26 21.90 -16.63
CA ALA A 103 14.89 23.17 -17.03
C ALA A 103 14.21 24.37 -16.35
N GLU A 104 13.45 24.13 -15.28
CA GLU A 104 12.80 25.18 -14.49
C GLU A 104 13.83 25.88 -13.61
N ASP A 105 14.60 25.09 -12.85
CA ASP A 105 15.64 25.56 -11.91
C ASP A 105 17.02 24.97 -12.23
N GLY A 106 18.06 25.56 -11.63
CA GLY A 106 19.44 25.10 -11.77
C GLY A 106 20.02 25.35 -13.17
N THR A 107 20.65 24.33 -13.75
CA THR A 107 21.42 24.44 -15.00
C THR A 107 20.93 23.48 -16.09
N GLY A 108 19.94 22.64 -15.77
CA GLY A 108 19.47 21.53 -16.60
C GLY A 108 20.49 20.38 -16.76
N SER A 109 21.53 20.34 -15.91
CA SER A 109 22.41 19.18 -15.73
C SER A 109 22.46 18.84 -14.25
N VAL A 110 22.17 17.58 -13.90
CA VAL A 110 22.01 17.16 -12.51
C VAL A 110 23.11 16.18 -12.15
N HIS A 111 23.88 16.46 -11.10
CA HIS A 111 24.82 15.46 -10.60
C HIS A 111 24.05 14.30 -9.97
N THR A 112 24.50 13.07 -10.18
CA THR A 112 23.79 11.86 -9.76
C THR A 112 24.59 11.17 -8.68
N ALA A 113 24.02 11.08 -7.48
CA ALA A 113 24.61 10.39 -6.33
C ALA A 113 23.70 9.21 -5.92
N PRO A 114 23.91 8.01 -6.48
CA PRO A 114 22.96 6.90 -6.32
C PRO A 114 22.71 6.47 -4.86
N GLY A 115 23.67 6.72 -3.96
CA GLY A 115 23.51 6.47 -2.53
C GLY A 115 22.60 7.45 -1.78
N HIS A 116 22.13 8.53 -2.42
CA HIS A 116 21.49 9.67 -1.74
C HIS A 116 20.24 10.23 -2.42
N GLY A 117 19.70 9.56 -3.44
CA GLY A 117 18.48 9.96 -4.12
C GLY A 117 17.78 8.76 -4.74
N ARG A 118 16.44 8.77 -4.78
CA ARG A 118 15.67 7.65 -5.34
C ARG A 118 15.82 7.57 -6.86
N GLU A 119 15.64 8.69 -7.54
CA GLU A 119 15.81 8.82 -8.99
C GLU A 119 17.28 8.55 -9.39
N ASP A 120 18.23 8.98 -8.55
CA ASP A 120 19.65 8.72 -8.73
C ASP A 120 19.98 7.23 -8.54
N TYR A 121 19.39 6.56 -7.54
CA TYR A 121 19.52 5.12 -7.32
C TYR A 121 19.04 4.34 -8.55
N GLN A 122 17.86 4.69 -9.09
CA GLN A 122 17.31 4.04 -10.28
C GLN A 122 18.21 4.23 -11.51
N THR A 123 18.75 5.45 -11.68
CA THR A 123 19.74 5.72 -12.73
C THR A 123 21.02 4.91 -12.52
N GLY A 124 21.49 4.81 -11.27
CA GLY A 124 22.62 3.99 -10.89
C GLY A 124 22.42 2.52 -11.28
N VAL A 125 21.29 1.92 -10.92
CA VAL A 125 20.94 0.56 -11.32
C VAL A 125 20.88 0.41 -12.84
N LYS A 126 20.20 1.33 -13.55
CA LYS A 126 20.06 1.31 -15.01
C LYS A 126 21.41 1.31 -15.74
N TYR A 127 22.36 2.12 -15.28
CA TYR A 127 23.67 2.28 -15.92
C TYR A 127 24.78 1.44 -15.28
N GLY A 128 24.47 0.63 -14.26
CA GLY A 128 25.46 -0.16 -13.53
C GLY A 128 26.48 0.69 -12.77
N LEU A 129 26.07 1.86 -12.27
CA LEU A 129 26.90 2.70 -11.41
C LEU A 129 26.97 2.10 -10.01
N GLU A 130 28.10 2.31 -9.34
CA GLU A 130 28.22 1.97 -7.92
C GLU A 130 27.19 2.76 -7.10
N ILE A 131 26.46 2.07 -6.21
CA ILE A 131 25.58 2.73 -5.24
C ILE A 131 26.41 3.22 -4.05
N TYR A 132 27.34 4.12 -4.36
CA TYR A 132 28.33 4.60 -3.42
C TYR A 132 27.68 5.48 -2.34
N CYS A 133 27.92 5.14 -1.08
CA CYS A 133 27.33 5.81 0.08
C CYS A 133 28.37 5.95 1.21
N PRO A 134 29.17 7.04 1.22
CA PRO A 134 30.24 7.23 2.20
C PRO A 134 29.73 7.73 3.57
N VAL A 135 28.42 7.65 3.83
CA VAL A 135 27.76 8.19 5.02
C VAL A 135 27.25 7.06 5.90
N GLY A 136 27.65 7.07 7.17
CA GLY A 136 27.27 6.08 8.18
C GLY A 136 25.87 6.27 8.77
N GLU A 137 25.54 5.42 9.74
CA GLU A 137 24.20 5.39 10.35
C GLU A 137 23.85 6.64 11.14
N ALA A 138 24.83 7.30 11.77
CA ALA A 138 24.62 8.53 12.54
C ALA A 138 24.75 9.81 11.68
N GLY A 139 24.81 9.67 10.35
CA GLY A 139 24.84 10.77 9.39
C GLY A 139 26.21 11.43 9.24
N GLU A 140 27.28 10.72 9.55
CA GLU A 140 28.68 11.13 9.42
C GLU A 140 29.40 10.47 8.24
N PHE A 141 30.37 11.15 7.64
CA PHE A 141 31.22 10.56 6.62
C PHE A 141 32.16 9.52 7.23
N THR A 142 32.04 8.26 6.82
CA THR A 142 32.91 7.16 7.27
C THR A 142 34.23 7.12 6.50
N GLU A 143 34.23 7.66 5.28
CA GLU A 143 35.38 7.70 4.37
C GLU A 143 35.45 8.99 3.54
N GLY A 144 36.45 9.08 2.66
CA GLY A 144 36.71 10.24 1.81
C GLY A 144 37.84 11.16 2.31
N LEU A 145 37.87 12.39 1.80
CA LEU A 145 38.96 13.34 2.03
C LEU A 145 39.00 13.88 3.47
N PRO A 146 40.18 14.28 3.99
CA PRO A 146 40.34 14.79 5.36
C PRO A 146 39.44 15.99 5.73
N GLU A 147 39.05 16.79 4.75
CA GLU A 147 38.24 18.00 4.91
C GLU A 147 36.83 17.70 5.44
N TYR A 148 36.26 16.53 5.09
CA TYR A 148 34.90 16.15 5.47
C TYR A 148 34.78 14.79 6.18
N LYS A 149 35.80 13.93 6.13
CA LYS A 149 35.79 12.64 6.84
C LYS A 149 35.51 12.81 8.34
N GLY A 150 34.58 12.04 8.87
CA GLY A 150 34.14 12.07 10.27
C GLY A 150 33.19 13.22 10.63
N LYS A 151 32.91 14.16 9.72
CA LYS A 151 31.91 15.22 9.95
C LYS A 151 30.51 14.71 9.64
N ARG A 152 29.50 15.29 10.30
CA ARG A 152 28.10 15.11 9.89
C ARG A 152 27.84 15.80 8.56
N VAL A 153 26.90 15.26 7.79
CA VAL A 153 26.57 15.73 6.43
C VAL A 153 26.35 17.24 6.33
N PHE A 154 25.62 17.84 7.27
CA PHE A 154 25.36 19.28 7.24
C PHE A 154 26.59 20.12 7.61
N ASP A 155 27.41 19.65 8.54
CA ASP A 155 28.67 20.28 8.95
C ASP A 155 29.77 20.15 7.87
N ALA A 156 29.59 19.23 6.92
CA ALA A 156 30.51 19.01 5.80
C ALA A 156 30.24 19.93 4.61
N ASN A 157 29.09 20.60 4.53
CA ASN A 157 28.74 21.46 3.39
C ASN A 157 29.75 22.59 3.18
N GLU A 158 30.10 23.32 4.24
CA GLU A 158 31.06 24.43 4.16
C GLU A 158 32.47 23.95 3.76
N PRO A 159 33.05 22.90 4.39
CA PRO A 159 34.30 22.31 3.92
C PRO A 159 34.30 21.89 2.44
N ILE A 160 33.20 21.32 1.94
CA ILE A 160 33.07 20.91 0.53
C ILE A 160 33.00 22.14 -0.40
N VAL A 161 32.30 23.19 0.00
CA VAL A 161 32.27 24.46 -0.74
C VAL A 161 33.66 25.09 -0.80
N GLU A 162 34.41 25.10 0.30
CA GLU A 162 35.80 25.58 0.33
C GLU A 162 36.72 24.72 -0.56
N LEU A 163 36.50 23.41 -0.62
CA LEU A 163 37.22 22.53 -1.54
C LEU A 163 36.95 22.88 -3.01
N LEU A 164 35.69 23.16 -3.37
CA LEU A 164 35.34 23.61 -4.72
C LEU A 164 35.98 24.96 -5.08
N LYS A 165 36.08 25.89 -4.13
CA LYS A 165 36.79 27.17 -4.31
C LYS A 165 38.28 26.94 -4.52
N ALA A 166 38.90 26.13 -3.68
CA ALA A 166 40.34 25.83 -3.74
C ALA A 166 40.73 25.13 -5.05
N ARG A 167 39.80 24.36 -5.66
CA ARG A 167 39.99 23.68 -6.95
C ARG A 167 39.57 24.52 -8.16
N GLU A 168 39.11 25.75 -7.95
CA GLU A 168 38.61 26.64 -9.01
C GLU A 168 37.48 26.01 -9.85
N THR A 169 36.65 25.18 -9.23
CA THR A 169 35.49 24.52 -9.88
C THR A 169 34.15 25.08 -9.42
N LEU A 170 34.12 25.98 -8.43
CA LEU A 170 32.91 26.66 -8.01
C LEU A 170 32.55 27.77 -9.01
N VAL A 171 31.34 27.70 -9.57
CA VAL A 171 30.81 28.73 -10.48
C VAL A 171 29.91 29.69 -9.69
N GLY A 172 30.33 30.96 -9.63
CA GLY A 172 29.62 32.00 -8.89
C GLY A 172 29.78 31.91 -7.37
N PRO A 173 29.26 32.90 -6.61
CA PRO A 173 29.27 32.86 -5.16
C PRO A 173 28.30 31.79 -4.64
N PRO A 174 28.61 31.13 -3.51
CA PRO A 174 27.64 30.25 -2.85
C PRO A 174 26.44 31.08 -2.37
N GLY A 175 25.23 30.57 -2.61
CA GLY A 175 23.98 31.23 -2.24
C GLY A 175 23.21 30.51 -1.13
N TRP A 176 22.23 31.19 -0.54
CA TRP A 176 21.30 30.63 0.44
C TRP A 176 19.89 30.62 -0.13
N LEU A 177 19.25 29.45 -0.12
CA LEU A 177 17.89 29.26 -0.62
C LEU A 177 16.99 28.76 0.52
N THR A 178 15.83 29.37 0.67
CA THR A 178 14.78 28.86 1.57
C THR A 178 13.75 28.11 0.75
N HIS A 179 13.56 26.83 1.06
CA HIS A 179 12.57 25.97 0.42
C HIS A 179 12.04 24.91 1.39
N SER A 180 10.99 24.20 1.00
CA SER A 180 10.48 23.07 1.79
C SER A 180 11.48 21.92 1.76
N TYR A 181 11.86 21.42 2.94
CA TYR A 181 12.78 20.29 3.11
C TYR A 181 12.20 19.28 4.10
N PRO A 182 12.37 17.96 3.89
CA PRO A 182 11.80 16.97 4.79
C PRO A 182 12.50 16.99 6.16
N HIS A 183 11.69 16.97 7.22
CA HIS A 183 12.16 16.90 8.61
C HIS A 183 11.52 15.71 9.31
N CYS A 184 12.22 15.16 10.29
CA CYS A 184 11.67 14.12 11.15
C CYS A 184 10.45 14.67 11.89
N TRP A 185 9.29 14.05 11.74
CA TRP A 185 8.04 14.51 12.37
C TRP A 185 8.08 14.55 13.91
N ARG A 186 9.04 13.85 14.53
CA ARG A 186 9.17 13.75 15.99
C ARG A 186 10.20 14.72 16.57
N CYS A 187 11.41 14.76 16.00
CA CYS A 187 12.48 15.63 16.52
C CYS A 187 12.66 16.92 15.72
N HIS A 188 11.97 17.07 14.59
CA HIS A 188 12.05 18.21 13.68
C HIS A 188 13.45 18.48 13.11
N ASN A 189 14.38 17.53 13.20
CA ASN A 189 15.67 17.62 12.53
C ASN A 189 15.52 17.31 11.03
N PRO A 190 16.33 17.92 10.15
CA PRO A 190 16.37 17.57 8.74
C PRO A 190 16.71 16.09 8.53
N ILE A 191 16.07 15.45 7.55
CA ILE A 191 16.39 14.05 7.18
C ILE A 191 17.18 14.01 5.89
N ILE A 192 17.94 12.93 5.69
CA ILE A 192 18.68 12.67 4.45
C ILE A 192 18.24 11.34 3.85
N PHE A 193 18.43 11.20 2.53
CA PHE A 193 18.37 9.90 1.88
C PHE A 193 19.74 9.23 1.95
N ARG A 194 19.74 7.96 2.35
CA ARG A 194 20.93 7.13 2.48
C ARG A 194 20.59 5.74 1.99
N ALA A 195 21.40 5.20 1.09
CA ALA A 195 21.35 3.78 0.76
C ALA A 195 21.70 2.95 2.00
N SER A 196 21.01 1.84 2.17
CA SER A 196 21.23 0.91 3.26
C SER A 196 20.97 -0.49 2.75
N ASP A 197 21.64 -1.47 3.34
CA ASP A 197 21.35 -2.87 3.07
C ASP A 197 19.91 -3.19 3.53
N GLN A 198 19.16 -3.85 2.66
CA GLN A 198 17.78 -4.23 2.90
C GLN A 198 17.52 -5.61 2.30
N TRP A 199 16.58 -6.35 2.89
CA TRP A 199 16.10 -7.62 2.38
C TRP A 199 14.94 -7.40 1.42
N PHE A 200 15.06 -7.96 0.23
CA PHE A 200 14.03 -7.92 -0.80
C PHE A 200 13.58 -9.34 -1.15
N ILE A 201 12.28 -9.48 -1.44
CA ILE A 201 11.77 -10.61 -2.20
C ILE A 201 11.80 -10.21 -3.68
N ASP A 202 12.60 -10.93 -4.45
CA ASP A 202 12.64 -10.83 -5.91
C ASP A 202 11.30 -11.34 -6.47
N ILE A 203 10.54 -10.41 -7.07
CA ILE A 203 9.19 -10.68 -7.58
C ILE A 203 9.22 -11.44 -8.91
N ASP A 204 10.33 -11.39 -9.63
CA ASP A 204 10.52 -12.08 -10.91
C ASP A 204 11.19 -13.44 -10.75
N HIS A 205 11.82 -13.69 -9.60
CA HIS A 205 12.42 -14.98 -9.27
C HIS A 205 11.43 -16.13 -9.51
N SER A 206 11.89 -17.15 -10.25
CA SER A 206 11.09 -18.34 -10.56
C SER A 206 9.71 -18.03 -11.18
N ARG A 207 9.60 -16.94 -11.95
CA ARG A 207 8.38 -16.51 -12.65
C ARG A 207 7.22 -16.16 -11.71
N LEU A 208 7.49 -15.74 -10.46
CA LEU A 208 6.45 -15.46 -9.47
C LEU A 208 5.45 -14.41 -9.96
N ARG A 209 5.90 -13.31 -10.59
CA ARG A 209 5.03 -12.30 -11.21
C ARG A 209 4.06 -12.91 -12.23
N GLU A 210 4.57 -13.72 -13.16
CA GLU A 210 3.75 -14.33 -14.21
C GLU A 210 2.72 -15.30 -13.63
N VAL A 211 3.15 -16.18 -12.72
CA VAL A 211 2.27 -17.13 -12.03
C VAL A 211 1.18 -16.41 -11.25
N ALA A 212 1.51 -15.27 -10.63
CA ALA A 212 0.54 -14.46 -9.91
C ALA A 212 -0.48 -13.79 -10.84
N LEU A 213 -0.06 -13.28 -11.99
CA LEU A 213 -0.96 -12.76 -13.03
C LEU A 213 -1.89 -13.85 -13.58
N GLU A 214 -1.41 -15.09 -13.71
CA GLU A 214 -2.25 -16.24 -14.07
C GLU A 214 -3.24 -16.62 -12.97
N ALA A 215 -2.81 -16.57 -11.71
CA ALA A 215 -3.66 -16.88 -10.55
C ALA A 215 -4.79 -15.85 -10.38
N ILE A 216 -4.51 -14.56 -10.62
CA ILE A 216 -5.49 -13.47 -10.56
C ILE A 216 -6.71 -13.76 -11.46
N LYS A 217 -6.49 -14.30 -12.66
CA LYS A 217 -7.57 -14.66 -13.61
C LYS A 217 -8.47 -15.81 -13.15
N LYS A 218 -8.01 -16.60 -12.17
CA LYS A 218 -8.76 -17.75 -11.62
C LYS A 218 -9.59 -17.35 -10.38
N VAL A 219 -9.37 -16.16 -9.83
CA VAL A 219 -10.09 -15.64 -8.68
C VAL A 219 -11.35 -14.92 -9.17
N ARG A 220 -12.46 -15.09 -8.47
CA ARG A 220 -13.67 -14.29 -8.71
C ARG A 220 -13.53 -12.92 -8.04
N TRP A 221 -13.74 -11.84 -8.78
CA TRP A 221 -13.63 -10.48 -8.26
C TRP A 221 -15.00 -9.81 -8.19
N SER A 222 -15.29 -9.15 -7.08
CA SER A 222 -16.50 -8.34 -6.91
C SER A 222 -16.14 -7.03 -6.20
N PRO A 223 -16.12 -5.88 -6.91
CA PRO A 223 -16.52 -5.71 -8.31
C PRO A 223 -15.55 -6.31 -9.33
N GLU A 224 -16.00 -6.51 -10.58
CA GLU A 224 -15.22 -7.13 -11.66
C GLU A 224 -13.93 -6.36 -12.00
N TRP A 225 -13.94 -5.02 -11.90
CA TRP A 225 -12.76 -4.19 -12.13
C TRP A 225 -11.59 -4.52 -11.17
N GLY A 226 -11.86 -5.23 -10.07
CA GLY A 226 -10.85 -5.67 -9.11
C GLY A 226 -9.74 -6.51 -9.76
N GLU A 227 -10.08 -7.34 -10.75
CA GLU A 227 -9.10 -8.15 -11.48
C GLU A 227 -8.05 -7.27 -12.16
N GLU A 228 -8.50 -6.33 -12.98
CA GLU A 228 -7.63 -5.42 -13.73
C GLU A 228 -6.80 -4.56 -12.78
N ARG A 229 -7.41 -4.06 -11.69
CA ARG A 229 -6.69 -3.29 -10.68
C ARG A 229 -5.55 -4.10 -10.04
N MET A 230 -5.81 -5.35 -9.64
CA MET A 230 -4.78 -6.21 -9.06
C MET A 230 -3.68 -6.52 -10.09
N ALA A 231 -4.07 -6.87 -11.32
CA ALA A 231 -3.13 -7.23 -12.39
C ALA A 231 -2.21 -6.07 -12.77
N ASN A 232 -2.76 -4.87 -13.00
CA ASN A 232 -1.98 -3.67 -13.37
C ASN A 232 -0.99 -3.28 -12.28
N MET A 233 -1.40 -3.39 -11.02
CA MET A 233 -0.54 -3.14 -9.88
C MET A 233 0.61 -4.14 -9.76
N LEU A 234 0.36 -5.42 -10.05
CA LEU A 234 1.36 -6.45 -9.94
C LEU A 234 2.33 -6.46 -11.14
N ALA A 235 1.84 -6.14 -12.34
CA ALA A 235 2.63 -6.13 -13.57
C ALA A 235 3.83 -5.17 -13.52
N THR A 236 3.72 -4.08 -12.77
CA THR A 236 4.77 -3.05 -12.63
C THR A 236 5.41 -3.02 -11.25
N ARG A 237 5.10 -4.01 -10.40
CA ARG A 237 5.59 -4.07 -9.02
C ARG A 237 7.11 -4.30 -8.98
N PRO A 238 7.89 -3.42 -8.31
CA PRO A 238 9.30 -3.67 -8.05
C PRO A 238 9.49 -4.75 -6.98
N ASP A 239 10.74 -5.15 -6.74
CA ASP A 239 11.06 -6.07 -5.66
C ASP A 239 10.53 -5.60 -4.31
N TRP A 240 10.02 -6.55 -3.53
CA TRP A 240 9.36 -6.24 -2.27
C TRP A 240 10.39 -6.13 -1.15
N CYS A 241 10.72 -4.91 -0.74
CA CYS A 241 11.50 -4.65 0.46
C CYS A 241 10.76 -5.11 1.72
N VAL A 242 11.23 -6.19 2.34
CA VAL A 242 10.62 -6.83 3.51
C VAL A 242 11.32 -6.51 4.81
N SER A 243 12.50 -5.90 4.82
CA SER A 243 13.17 -5.51 6.06
C SER A 243 12.72 -4.15 6.58
N ARG A 244 12.69 -4.01 7.91
CA ARG A 244 12.47 -2.75 8.60
C ARG A 244 13.43 -2.65 9.79
N GLN A 245 14.10 -1.51 9.92
CA GLN A 245 15.00 -1.20 11.04
C GLN A 245 14.18 -0.76 12.26
N ARG A 246 13.39 -1.67 12.82
CA ARG A 246 12.47 -1.48 13.94
C ARG A 246 12.59 -2.66 14.90
N VAL A 247 12.11 -2.48 16.13
CA VAL A 247 12.21 -3.51 17.18
C VAL A 247 10.91 -4.28 17.42
N TRP A 248 9.77 -3.76 16.95
CA TRP A 248 8.46 -4.38 17.17
C TRP A 248 7.94 -5.06 15.90
N GLY A 249 8.10 -6.37 15.84
CA GLY A 249 7.60 -7.25 14.78
C GLY A 249 8.41 -8.54 14.68
N VAL A 250 8.11 -9.36 13.68
CA VAL A 250 8.77 -10.66 13.50
C VAL A 250 10.19 -10.47 12.96
N PRO A 251 11.24 -10.96 13.64
CA PRO A 251 12.63 -10.79 13.18
C PRO A 251 12.91 -11.58 11.89
N ILE A 252 13.78 -11.03 11.04
CA ILE A 252 14.34 -11.75 9.91
C ILE A 252 15.34 -12.77 10.46
N THR A 253 15.10 -14.05 10.20
CA THR A 253 15.86 -15.16 10.82
C THR A 253 17.14 -15.49 10.04
N ILE A 254 17.99 -14.49 9.85
CA ILE A 254 19.26 -14.61 9.11
C ILE A 254 20.45 -14.32 10.05
N PHE A 255 21.54 -15.04 9.82
CA PHE A 255 22.82 -14.84 10.51
C PHE A 255 23.86 -14.31 9.54
N TYR A 256 24.83 -13.58 10.06
CA TYR A 256 25.97 -13.06 9.33
C TYR A 256 27.27 -13.58 9.92
N CYS A 257 28.25 -13.88 9.08
CA CYS A 257 29.60 -14.15 9.51
C CYS A 257 30.25 -12.89 10.08
N GLU A 258 30.86 -12.96 11.26
CA GLU A 258 31.56 -11.79 11.84
C GLU A 258 32.86 -11.44 11.11
N ALA A 259 33.55 -12.42 10.51
CA ALA A 259 34.81 -12.20 9.82
C ALA A 259 34.69 -11.55 8.43
N CYS A 260 33.70 -11.96 7.62
CA CYS A 260 33.55 -11.50 6.23
C CYS A 260 32.22 -10.81 5.93
N ALA A 261 31.34 -10.66 6.93
CA ALA A 261 30.00 -10.08 6.80
C ALA A 261 29.05 -10.80 5.83
N ALA A 262 29.40 -11.97 5.28
CA ALA A 262 28.51 -12.73 4.41
C ALA A 262 27.28 -13.26 5.17
N PRO A 263 26.06 -13.15 4.60
CA PRO A 263 24.85 -13.73 5.17
C PRO A 263 24.81 -15.25 5.00
N LEU A 264 24.29 -15.96 5.99
CA LEU A 264 24.01 -17.39 5.93
C LEU A 264 22.55 -17.59 5.52
N LEU A 265 22.33 -17.92 4.25
CA LEU A 265 21.00 -18.00 3.63
C LEU A 265 20.33 -19.39 3.72
N ASP A 266 21.03 -20.43 4.20
CA ASP A 266 20.42 -21.75 4.37
C ASP A 266 19.43 -21.74 5.55
N ALA A 267 18.14 -21.89 5.23
CA ALA A 267 17.05 -21.95 6.21
C ALA A 267 17.24 -23.03 7.29
N LYS A 268 18.08 -24.06 7.05
CA LYS A 268 18.43 -25.04 8.08
C LYS A 268 19.13 -24.38 9.26
N VAL A 269 19.96 -23.37 9.03
CA VAL A 269 20.71 -22.67 10.09
C VAL A 269 19.77 -22.11 11.14
N ALA A 270 18.63 -21.53 10.74
CA ALA A 270 17.65 -20.92 11.64
C ALA A 270 16.63 -21.90 12.27
N ARG A 271 16.74 -23.21 12.04
CA ARG A 271 15.78 -24.19 12.60
C ARG A 271 15.65 -24.15 14.13
N PRO A 272 16.72 -24.02 14.93
CA PRO A 272 16.60 -23.91 16.39
C PRO A 272 15.84 -22.65 16.81
N ALA A 273 16.10 -21.50 16.16
CA ALA A 273 15.34 -20.27 16.40
C ALA A 273 13.83 -20.45 16.14
N ILE A 274 13.45 -21.14 15.06
CA ILE A 274 12.03 -21.42 14.77
C ILE A 274 11.39 -22.26 15.89
N GLU A 275 12.12 -23.23 16.45
CA GLU A 275 11.62 -24.04 17.55
C GLU A 275 11.48 -23.22 18.85
N LEU A 276 12.41 -22.31 19.12
CA LEU A 276 12.28 -21.35 20.21
C LEU A 276 11.06 -20.45 20.02
N PHE A 277 10.79 -19.97 18.80
CA PHE A 277 9.63 -19.12 18.52
C PHE A 277 8.31 -19.82 18.82
N ARG A 278 8.23 -21.14 18.65
CA ARG A 278 7.02 -21.90 19.01
C ARG A 278 6.75 -21.95 20.50
N ARG A 279 7.79 -21.90 21.33
CA ARG A 279 7.70 -22.02 22.79
C ARG A 279 7.59 -20.67 23.49
N GLU A 280 8.34 -19.69 23.00
CA GLU A 280 8.59 -18.42 23.69
C GLU A 280 8.15 -17.19 22.87
N GLY A 281 7.73 -17.40 21.62
CA GLY A 281 7.41 -16.31 20.70
C GLY A 281 8.64 -15.72 20.01
N ALA A 282 8.40 -14.73 19.13
CA ALA A 282 9.44 -14.08 18.33
C ALA A 282 10.50 -13.34 19.18
N ASP A 283 10.14 -12.93 20.41
CA ASP A 283 11.02 -12.25 21.35
C ASP A 283 12.26 -13.10 21.72
N ALA A 284 12.16 -14.43 21.57
CA ALA A 284 13.28 -15.34 21.76
C ALA A 284 14.49 -14.97 20.89
N TRP A 285 14.27 -14.35 19.72
CA TRP A 285 15.36 -13.87 18.86
C TRP A 285 16.23 -12.83 19.55
N TYR A 286 15.67 -12.03 20.46
CA TYR A 286 16.41 -10.96 21.15
C TYR A 286 17.00 -11.43 22.48
N THR A 287 16.29 -12.30 23.20
CA THR A 287 16.68 -12.75 24.55
C THR A 287 17.72 -13.86 24.52
N HIS A 288 17.78 -14.68 23.47
CA HIS A 288 18.74 -15.78 23.36
C HIS A 288 20.02 -15.39 22.63
N PRO A 289 21.18 -15.96 23.03
CA PRO A 289 22.44 -15.81 22.32
C PRO A 289 22.42 -16.57 20.99
N VAL A 290 23.38 -16.30 20.10
CA VAL A 290 23.39 -16.86 18.73
C VAL A 290 23.53 -18.38 18.73
N GLU A 291 24.23 -18.92 19.73
CA GLU A 291 24.51 -20.34 19.93
C GLU A 291 23.23 -21.16 20.16
N ASP A 292 22.20 -20.54 20.75
CA ASP A 292 20.90 -21.18 20.99
C ASP A 292 19.96 -21.06 19.78
N LEU A 293 20.19 -20.06 18.91
CA LEU A 293 19.35 -19.74 17.76
C LEU A 293 19.82 -20.41 16.47
N ALA A 294 21.14 -20.52 16.28
CA ALA A 294 21.76 -21.11 15.10
C ALA A 294 21.95 -22.62 15.25
N SER A 295 21.91 -23.35 14.13
CA SER A 295 22.18 -24.78 14.13
C SER A 295 23.59 -25.10 14.66
N PRO A 296 23.76 -26.14 15.48
CA PRO A 296 25.06 -26.53 16.00
C PRO A 296 26.09 -26.73 14.88
N GLY A 297 27.24 -26.07 15.00
CA GLY A 297 28.31 -26.16 14.02
C GLY A 297 28.06 -25.41 12.71
N ALA A 298 27.08 -24.51 12.66
CA ALA A 298 26.90 -23.60 11.53
C ALA A 298 28.20 -22.84 11.23
N LYS A 299 28.58 -22.79 9.95
CA LYS A 299 29.78 -22.12 9.47
C LYS A 299 29.44 -21.25 8.27
N CYS A 300 30.20 -20.17 8.10
CA CYS A 300 30.15 -19.38 6.89
C CYS A 300 30.56 -20.23 5.67
N THR A 301 29.77 -20.21 4.60
CA THR A 301 30.08 -20.91 3.34
C THR A 301 31.27 -20.28 2.60
N GLU A 302 31.50 -18.98 2.80
CA GLU A 302 32.54 -18.23 2.09
C GLU A 302 33.93 -18.40 2.71
N CYS A 303 34.03 -18.36 4.05
CA CYS A 303 35.33 -18.36 4.74
C CYS A 303 35.50 -19.44 5.82
N GLY A 304 34.47 -20.24 6.11
CA GLY A 304 34.53 -21.35 7.07
C GLY A 304 34.53 -20.94 8.56
N GLU A 305 34.48 -19.65 8.88
CA GLU A 305 34.39 -19.13 10.25
C GLU A 305 33.07 -19.54 10.92
N THR A 306 33.11 -19.70 12.26
CA THR A 306 31.98 -20.15 13.08
C THR A 306 31.41 -19.04 13.97
N ARG A 307 32.10 -17.90 14.13
CA ARG A 307 31.53 -16.73 14.82
C ARG A 307 30.48 -16.06 13.95
N LEU A 308 29.25 -16.04 14.45
CA LEU A 308 28.07 -15.51 13.77
C LEU A 308 27.42 -14.42 14.60
N ARG A 309 26.83 -13.43 13.93
CA ARG A 309 25.92 -12.44 14.52
C ARG A 309 24.53 -12.60 13.91
N LYS A 310 23.47 -12.33 14.67
CA LYS A 310 22.08 -12.35 14.18
C LYS A 310 21.69 -11.02 13.52
N GLU A 311 20.82 -11.11 12.51
CA GLU A 311 20.11 -9.96 11.93
C GLU A 311 19.29 -9.22 13.01
N LYS A 312 19.19 -7.90 12.87
CA LYS A 312 18.43 -7.00 13.74
C LYS A 312 17.17 -6.45 13.08
N ASP A 313 17.08 -6.53 11.76
CA ASP A 313 15.88 -6.13 11.03
C ASP A 313 14.71 -7.08 11.29
N ILE A 314 13.51 -6.49 11.27
CA ILE A 314 12.24 -7.21 11.32
C ILE A 314 11.58 -7.24 9.95
N LEU A 315 10.63 -8.15 9.77
CA LEU A 315 9.79 -8.25 8.60
C LEU A 315 8.79 -7.08 8.53
N ASP A 316 8.44 -6.73 7.30
CA ASP A 316 7.37 -5.80 6.95
C ASP A 316 6.01 -6.33 7.43
N VAL A 317 5.16 -5.45 7.95
CA VAL A 317 3.84 -5.82 8.49
C VAL A 317 2.90 -6.42 7.43
N TRP A 318 3.15 -6.13 6.15
CA TRP A 318 2.44 -6.78 5.04
C TRP A 318 2.86 -8.23 4.84
N PHE A 319 4.07 -8.60 5.24
CA PHE A 319 4.50 -10.00 5.26
C PHE A 319 3.78 -10.75 6.37
N ASP A 320 3.72 -10.17 7.57
CA ASP A 320 2.99 -10.76 8.71
C ASP A 320 1.53 -11.02 8.35
N SER A 321 0.80 -9.97 7.95
CA SER A 321 -0.60 -10.09 7.54
C SER A 321 -0.78 -10.98 6.30
N GLY A 322 0.09 -10.86 5.30
CA GLY A 322 0.06 -11.70 4.10
C GLY A 322 0.26 -13.19 4.42
N SER A 323 1.00 -13.52 5.48
CA SER A 323 1.20 -14.90 5.92
C SER A 323 0.05 -15.46 6.79
N SER A 324 -0.99 -14.66 7.06
CA SER A 324 -2.12 -15.06 7.93
C SER A 324 -2.76 -16.37 7.48
N HIS A 325 -2.80 -16.62 6.18
CA HIS A 325 -3.36 -17.84 5.64
C HIS A 325 -2.55 -19.10 5.99
N LEU A 326 -1.24 -19.00 6.20
CA LEU A 326 -0.40 -20.11 6.68
C LEU A 326 -0.54 -20.31 8.19
N ALA A 327 -0.81 -19.22 8.91
CA ALA A 327 -1.00 -19.23 10.34
C ALA A 327 -2.38 -19.77 10.75
N VAL A 328 -3.40 -19.54 9.93
CA VAL A 328 -4.81 -19.79 10.28
C VAL A 328 -5.45 -20.88 9.41
N LEU A 329 -5.41 -20.75 8.08
CA LEU A 329 -6.14 -21.63 7.17
C LEU A 329 -5.46 -23.01 7.04
N GLY A 330 -6.27 -24.05 6.95
CA GLY A 330 -5.85 -25.45 6.88
C GLY A 330 -5.31 -26.04 8.19
N ARG A 331 -5.27 -25.27 9.29
CA ARG A 331 -4.88 -25.77 10.63
C ARG A 331 -6.04 -26.34 11.44
N ARG A 332 -7.27 -25.94 11.11
CA ARG A 332 -8.49 -26.45 11.72
C ARG A 332 -9.43 -26.98 10.64
N PRO A 333 -10.22 -28.05 10.90
CA PRO A 333 -11.17 -28.59 9.93
C PRO A 333 -12.23 -27.59 9.45
N ASP A 334 -12.59 -26.61 10.28
CA ASP A 334 -13.60 -25.58 9.97
C ASP A 334 -13.05 -24.35 9.24
N LEU A 335 -11.73 -24.31 8.99
CA LEU A 335 -11.06 -23.23 8.25
C LEU A 335 -10.25 -23.83 7.11
N PRO A 336 -10.91 -24.30 6.03
CA PRO A 336 -10.22 -24.94 4.92
C PRO A 336 -9.30 -23.96 4.17
N TRP A 337 -8.37 -24.54 3.41
CA TRP A 337 -7.52 -23.82 2.48
C TRP A 337 -7.81 -24.29 1.05
N PRO A 338 -8.00 -23.39 0.07
CA PRO A 338 -8.04 -21.92 0.19
C PRO A 338 -9.33 -21.41 0.86
N SER A 339 -9.35 -20.14 1.28
CA SER A 339 -10.59 -19.48 1.74
C SER A 339 -11.58 -19.33 0.59
N ASP A 340 -12.87 -19.48 0.85
CA ASP A 340 -13.89 -19.19 -0.16
C ASP A 340 -13.95 -17.69 -0.48
N LEU A 341 -13.76 -16.83 0.53
CA LEU A 341 -13.88 -15.38 0.39
C LEU A 341 -12.83 -14.62 1.22
N TYR A 342 -12.22 -13.62 0.59
CA TYR A 342 -11.57 -12.49 1.26
C TYR A 342 -12.42 -11.24 1.05
N LEU A 343 -12.67 -10.46 2.11
CA LEU A 343 -13.50 -9.26 2.07
C LEU A 343 -12.83 -8.13 2.84
N GLU A 344 -12.35 -7.10 2.13
CA GLU A 344 -11.72 -5.90 2.71
C GLU A 344 -11.78 -4.72 1.73
N GLY A 345 -11.54 -3.51 2.24
CA GLY A 345 -11.57 -2.24 1.50
C GLY A 345 -10.63 -2.15 0.28
N GLY A 346 -10.91 -1.20 -0.61
CA GLY A 346 -10.20 -1.04 -1.90
C GLY A 346 -8.72 -0.65 -1.78
N ASP A 347 -8.26 -0.24 -0.62
CA ASP A 347 -6.84 -0.05 -0.29
C ASP A 347 -6.05 -1.38 -0.25
N GLN A 348 -6.72 -2.50 0.04
CA GLN A 348 -6.06 -3.80 0.23
C GLN A 348 -5.54 -4.45 -1.05
N TYR A 349 -5.90 -3.95 -2.23
CA TYR A 349 -5.23 -4.30 -3.50
C TYR A 349 -3.73 -3.97 -3.47
N ARG A 350 -3.31 -2.97 -2.68
CA ARG A 350 -1.90 -2.61 -2.47
C ARG A 350 -1.28 -3.27 -1.23
N GLY A 351 -2.12 -3.87 -0.40
CA GLY A 351 -1.78 -4.38 0.92
C GLY A 351 -2.06 -5.88 1.01
N TRP A 352 -3.03 -6.25 1.85
CA TRP A 352 -3.22 -7.62 2.30
C TRP A 352 -3.58 -8.61 1.19
N PHE A 353 -4.40 -8.22 0.21
CA PHE A 353 -4.76 -9.11 -0.90
C PHE A 353 -3.54 -9.52 -1.73
N GLN A 354 -2.66 -8.56 -2.00
CA GLN A 354 -1.48 -8.77 -2.82
C GLN A 354 -0.37 -9.50 -2.06
N SER A 355 -0.09 -9.11 -0.81
CA SER A 355 0.91 -9.80 0.00
C SER A 355 0.51 -11.24 0.28
N SER A 356 -0.77 -11.50 0.57
CA SER A 356 -1.30 -12.87 0.71
C SER A 356 -1.13 -13.67 -0.57
N LEU A 357 -1.46 -13.10 -1.73
CA LEU A 357 -1.31 -13.79 -3.02
C LEU A 357 0.14 -14.21 -3.27
N LEU A 358 1.09 -13.30 -3.11
CA LEU A 358 2.50 -13.55 -3.38
C LEU A 358 3.07 -14.64 -2.44
N LEU A 359 2.76 -14.56 -1.15
CA LEU A 359 3.21 -15.55 -0.18
C LEU A 359 2.55 -16.92 -0.38
N ALA A 360 1.25 -16.95 -0.71
CA ALA A 360 0.55 -18.19 -1.02
C ALA A 360 1.10 -18.89 -2.27
N LEU A 361 1.45 -18.13 -3.31
CA LEU A 361 2.07 -18.69 -4.51
C LEU A 361 3.49 -19.19 -4.21
N GLY A 362 4.28 -18.41 -3.48
CA GLY A 362 5.64 -18.81 -3.10
C GLY A 362 5.70 -20.03 -2.18
N THR A 363 4.65 -20.31 -1.40
CA THR A 363 4.66 -21.40 -0.41
C THR A 363 3.75 -22.58 -0.75
N ARG A 364 2.65 -22.36 -1.48
CA ARG A 364 1.62 -23.36 -1.79
C ARG A 364 1.23 -23.42 -3.27
N GLY A 365 1.76 -22.53 -4.12
CA GLY A 365 1.54 -22.55 -5.56
C GLY A 365 0.11 -22.20 -6.03
N SER A 366 -0.73 -21.64 -5.15
CA SER A 366 -2.09 -21.19 -5.50
C SER A 366 -2.50 -19.97 -4.68
N ALA A 367 -3.49 -19.21 -5.17
CA ALA A 367 -4.06 -18.08 -4.46
C ALA A 367 -4.70 -18.52 -3.11
N PRO A 368 -4.69 -17.65 -2.08
CA PRO A 368 -5.26 -17.94 -0.76
C PRO A 368 -6.78 -17.91 -0.69
N TYR A 369 -7.42 -17.39 -1.74
CA TYR A 369 -8.83 -17.09 -1.80
C TYR A 369 -9.40 -17.50 -3.15
N GLN A 370 -10.64 -17.98 -3.16
CA GLN A 370 -11.40 -18.25 -4.38
C GLN A 370 -12.11 -16.99 -4.90
N GLN A 371 -12.58 -16.15 -3.98
CA GLN A 371 -13.23 -14.88 -4.29
C GLN A 371 -12.67 -13.73 -3.45
N VAL A 372 -12.62 -12.54 -4.05
CA VAL A 372 -12.35 -11.27 -3.37
C VAL A 372 -13.55 -10.34 -3.53
N VAL A 373 -14.06 -9.85 -2.41
CA VAL A 373 -15.12 -8.83 -2.35
C VAL A 373 -14.56 -7.55 -1.77
N THR A 374 -14.81 -6.42 -2.42
CA THR A 374 -14.35 -5.11 -1.97
C THR A 374 -15.53 -4.18 -1.74
N PRO A 375 -15.72 -3.67 -0.50
CA PRO A 375 -16.66 -2.59 -0.24
C PRO A 375 -16.09 -1.24 -0.67
N GLY A 376 -16.98 -0.30 -0.97
CA GLY A 376 -16.66 1.12 -1.04
C GLY A 376 -16.43 1.73 0.35
N TRP A 377 -16.06 3.00 0.35
CA TRP A 377 -15.79 3.76 1.57
C TRP A 377 -17.06 4.29 2.20
N VAL A 378 -17.04 4.42 3.52
CA VAL A 378 -18.07 5.17 4.24
C VAL A 378 -17.69 6.65 4.23
N LEU A 379 -18.60 7.49 3.77
CA LEU A 379 -18.44 8.93 3.63
C LEU A 379 -19.33 9.69 4.64
N ASP A 380 -18.97 10.95 4.91
CA ASP A 380 -19.79 11.85 5.72
C ASP A 380 -21.08 12.28 4.97
N ALA A 381 -21.93 13.04 5.65
CA ALA A 381 -23.22 13.51 5.11
C ALA A 381 -23.10 14.33 3.82
N GLU A 382 -21.94 14.94 3.56
CA GLU A 382 -21.63 15.71 2.36
C GLU A 382 -20.87 14.90 1.29
N GLY A 383 -20.66 13.59 1.50
CA GLY A 383 -19.94 12.72 0.57
C GLY A 383 -18.42 12.90 0.61
N ARG A 384 -17.86 13.37 1.73
CA ARG A 384 -16.42 13.53 1.91
C ARG A 384 -15.85 12.42 2.78
N ALA A 385 -14.55 12.16 2.62
CA ALA A 385 -13.83 11.22 3.46
C ALA A 385 -13.88 11.65 4.94
N MET A 386 -14.24 10.70 5.81
CA MET A 386 -14.28 10.95 7.25
C MET A 386 -12.88 11.13 7.82
N SER A 387 -12.71 12.11 8.69
CA SER A 387 -11.46 12.35 9.42
C SER A 387 -11.73 12.63 10.89
N LYS A 388 -10.98 11.92 11.75
CA LYS A 388 -11.00 12.16 13.20
C LYS A 388 -10.54 13.57 13.55
N SER A 389 -9.58 14.14 12.80
CA SER A 389 -9.07 15.49 13.08
C SER A 389 -10.02 16.60 12.61
N LEU A 390 -10.90 16.32 11.63
CA LEU A 390 -11.92 17.26 11.14
C LEU A 390 -13.26 17.09 11.86
N GLY A 391 -13.39 16.12 12.77
CA GLY A 391 -14.62 15.84 13.50
C GLY A 391 -15.76 15.31 12.63
N THR A 392 -15.47 14.87 11.39
CA THR A 392 -16.48 14.34 10.45
C THR A 392 -16.71 12.84 10.60
N GLY A 393 -15.90 12.15 11.41
CA GLY A 393 -16.03 10.72 11.66
C GLY A 393 -17.20 10.39 12.58
N ILE A 394 -17.97 9.37 12.23
CA ILE A 394 -19.00 8.78 13.10
C ILE A 394 -18.40 7.53 13.77
N ASP A 395 -18.32 7.51 15.09
CA ASP A 395 -17.82 6.35 15.85
C ASP A 395 -18.92 5.26 15.91
N PRO A 396 -18.64 4.02 15.44
CA PRO A 396 -19.59 2.92 15.55
C PRO A 396 -20.10 2.67 16.97
N ASN A 397 -19.25 2.89 17.99
CA ASN A 397 -19.65 2.70 19.39
C ASN A 397 -20.66 3.74 19.86
N GLU A 398 -20.59 4.97 19.33
CA GLU A 398 -21.58 6.00 19.63
C GLU A 398 -22.93 5.62 19.02
N VAL A 399 -22.95 5.17 17.77
CA VAL A 399 -24.17 4.67 17.10
C VAL A 399 -24.76 3.49 17.86
N ILE A 400 -23.94 2.53 18.30
CA ILE A 400 -24.41 1.39 19.09
C ILE A 400 -25.03 1.83 20.41
N LYS A 401 -24.46 2.82 21.09
CA LYS A 401 -24.99 3.34 22.35
C LYS A 401 -26.33 4.07 22.16
N THR A 402 -26.51 4.81 21.08
CA THR A 402 -27.70 5.66 20.86
C THR A 402 -28.83 4.94 20.13
N HIS A 403 -28.51 4.13 19.12
CA HIS A 403 -29.49 3.46 18.25
C HIS A 403 -29.51 1.93 18.43
N GLY A 404 -28.43 1.34 18.95
CA GLY A 404 -28.27 -0.12 19.05
C GLY A 404 -27.56 -0.72 17.84
N ALA A 405 -26.91 -1.87 18.04
CA ALA A 405 -26.11 -2.55 17.01
C ALA A 405 -26.93 -3.00 15.78
N GLU A 406 -28.21 -3.34 15.99
CA GLU A 406 -29.08 -3.77 14.89
C GLU A 406 -29.37 -2.66 13.88
N ILE A 407 -29.36 -1.39 14.30
CA ILE A 407 -29.54 -0.26 13.38
C ILE A 407 -28.32 -0.10 12.48
N LEU A 408 -27.11 -0.31 13.01
CA LEU A 408 -25.90 -0.28 12.21
C LEU A 408 -25.85 -1.46 11.23
N ARG A 409 -26.25 -2.66 11.66
CA ARG A 409 -26.38 -3.83 10.77
C ARG A 409 -27.41 -3.61 9.67
N LEU A 410 -28.56 -3.03 10.02
CA LEU A 410 -29.60 -2.70 9.07
C LEU A 410 -29.13 -1.63 8.08
N TRP A 411 -28.34 -0.65 8.53
CA TRP A 411 -27.69 0.32 7.64
C TRP A 411 -26.79 -0.37 6.61
N VAL A 412 -25.86 -1.23 7.06
CA VAL A 412 -24.99 -2.02 6.16
C VAL A 412 -25.83 -2.84 5.17
N ALA A 413 -26.88 -3.49 5.66
CA ALA A 413 -27.77 -4.28 4.81
C ALA A 413 -28.61 -3.43 3.85
N SER A 414 -28.85 -2.14 4.13
CA SER A 414 -29.72 -1.27 3.33
C SER A 414 -29.02 -0.59 2.16
N VAL A 415 -27.68 -0.56 2.17
CA VAL A 415 -26.87 0.14 1.16
C VAL A 415 -26.23 -0.84 0.18
N ASP A 416 -25.96 -0.38 -1.04
CA ASP A 416 -25.08 -1.13 -1.93
C ASP A 416 -23.63 -0.92 -1.49
N PHE A 417 -23.13 -1.83 -0.66
CA PHE A 417 -21.81 -1.72 -0.05
C PHE A 417 -20.65 -1.69 -1.06
N ARG A 418 -20.90 -2.06 -2.34
CA ARG A 418 -19.89 -2.07 -3.41
C ARG A 418 -19.54 -0.66 -3.89
N GLU A 419 -20.38 0.32 -3.58
CA GLU A 419 -20.16 1.73 -3.85
C GLU A 419 -19.76 2.47 -2.58
N ASP A 420 -19.23 3.69 -2.75
CA ASP A 420 -19.02 4.58 -1.62
C ASP A 420 -20.39 5.00 -1.06
N VAL A 421 -20.57 4.89 0.25
CA VAL A 421 -21.87 5.05 0.92
C VAL A 421 -21.81 6.15 1.97
N VAL A 422 -22.83 7.01 1.97
CA VAL A 422 -22.97 8.09 2.96
C VAL A 422 -23.59 7.55 4.24
N MET A 423 -23.04 7.95 5.39
CA MET A 423 -23.66 7.75 6.69
C MET A 423 -23.91 9.09 7.37
N SER A 424 -25.13 9.30 7.88
CA SER A 424 -25.51 10.51 8.61
C SER A 424 -26.52 10.20 9.72
N PRO A 425 -26.64 11.08 10.73
CA PRO A 425 -27.65 10.93 11.79
C PRO A 425 -29.09 10.80 11.24
N ASP A 426 -29.43 11.53 10.17
CA ASP A 426 -30.76 11.48 9.55
C ASP A 426 -31.05 10.13 8.89
N ILE A 427 -30.03 9.47 8.32
CA ILE A 427 -30.15 8.12 7.76
C ILE A 427 -30.38 7.12 8.91
N LEU A 428 -29.62 7.24 10.01
CA LEU A 428 -29.76 6.37 11.18
C LEU A 428 -31.14 6.52 11.85
N ALA A 429 -31.67 7.74 11.93
CA ALA A 429 -33.01 8.01 12.44
C ALA A 429 -34.09 7.33 11.57
N ARG A 430 -34.01 7.50 10.24
CA ARG A 430 -34.93 6.84 9.28
C ARG A 430 -34.87 5.31 9.37
N LEU A 431 -33.67 4.76 9.53
CA LEU A 431 -33.50 3.31 9.72
C LEU A 431 -34.04 2.82 11.06
N SER A 432 -33.97 3.64 12.12
CA SER A 432 -34.59 3.32 13.40
C SER A 432 -36.11 3.21 13.29
N GLU A 433 -36.75 4.11 12.54
CA GLU A 433 -38.19 4.00 12.23
C GLU A 433 -38.51 2.77 11.38
N ALA A 434 -37.68 2.48 10.37
CA ALA A 434 -37.84 1.31 9.52
C ALA A 434 -37.74 0.01 10.33
N TYR A 435 -36.75 -0.09 11.21
CA TYR A 435 -36.59 -1.20 12.15
C TYR A 435 -37.80 -1.35 13.06
N PHE A 436 -38.33 -0.26 13.61
CA PHE A 436 -39.52 -0.31 14.46
C PHE A 436 -40.75 -0.84 13.71
N LYS A 437 -40.94 -0.46 12.44
CA LYS A 437 -42.01 -1.00 11.59
C LYS A 437 -41.85 -2.50 11.38
N LEU A 438 -40.67 -2.96 10.97
CA LEU A 438 -40.36 -4.40 10.81
C LEU A 438 -40.67 -5.16 12.09
N ARG A 439 -40.13 -4.69 13.22
CA ARG A 439 -40.34 -5.30 14.54
C ARG A 439 -41.82 -5.38 14.90
N ASN A 440 -42.60 -4.33 14.64
CA ASN A 440 -44.03 -4.33 14.94
C ASN A 440 -44.84 -5.27 14.04
N THR A 441 -44.45 -5.44 12.78
CA THR A 441 -45.06 -6.42 11.87
C THR A 441 -44.91 -7.82 12.44
N PHE A 442 -43.70 -8.24 12.81
CA PHE A 442 -43.48 -9.57 13.42
C PHE A 442 -44.09 -9.68 14.82
N ARG A 443 -44.08 -8.60 15.62
CA ARG A 443 -44.79 -8.57 16.90
C ARG A 443 -46.28 -8.82 16.71
N TYR A 444 -46.91 -8.24 15.68
CA TYR A 444 -48.31 -8.47 15.38
C TYR A 444 -48.60 -9.95 15.09
N CYS A 445 -47.75 -10.62 14.27
CA CYS A 445 -47.88 -12.06 14.07
C CYS A 445 -47.83 -12.81 15.41
N LEU A 446 -46.76 -12.62 16.18
CA LEU A 446 -46.54 -13.33 17.44
C LEU A 446 -47.65 -13.08 18.48
N SER A 447 -48.13 -11.84 18.59
CA SER A 447 -49.19 -11.47 19.53
C SER A 447 -50.54 -12.12 19.19
N ASN A 448 -50.74 -12.56 17.95
CA ASN A 448 -51.94 -13.26 17.51
C ASN A 448 -51.82 -14.79 17.61
N LEU A 449 -50.69 -15.31 18.11
CA LEU A 449 -50.42 -16.75 18.25
C LEU A 449 -50.44 -17.22 19.71
N TYR A 450 -50.85 -16.37 20.67
CA TYR A 450 -50.79 -16.67 22.11
C TYR A 450 -51.59 -17.91 22.56
N ASP A 451 -52.61 -18.32 21.79
CA ASP A 451 -53.46 -19.48 22.04
C ASP A 451 -53.42 -20.51 20.89
N PHE A 452 -52.36 -20.47 20.08
CA PHE A 452 -52.15 -21.33 18.92
C PHE A 452 -51.03 -22.33 19.19
N ASP A 453 -51.34 -23.61 19.08
CA ASP A 453 -50.38 -24.71 19.16
C ASP A 453 -50.13 -25.26 17.74
N PRO A 454 -48.94 -25.05 17.14
CA PRO A 454 -48.67 -25.45 15.77
C PRO A 454 -48.89 -26.94 15.49
N GLU A 455 -48.67 -27.83 16.46
CA GLU A 455 -48.83 -29.28 16.26
C GLU A 455 -50.31 -29.69 16.21
N ARG A 456 -51.19 -28.91 16.84
CA ARG A 456 -52.60 -29.26 17.04
C ARG A 456 -53.57 -28.41 16.22
N ASP A 457 -53.21 -27.15 16.01
CA ASP A 457 -54.09 -26.12 15.48
C ASP A 457 -53.74 -25.72 14.03
N CYS A 458 -52.59 -26.14 13.49
CA CYS A 458 -52.27 -25.92 12.08
C CYS A 458 -53.31 -26.57 11.17
N VAL A 459 -53.81 -25.82 10.19
CA VAL A 459 -54.74 -26.34 9.18
C VAL A 459 -54.04 -26.65 7.85
N GLY A 460 -54.65 -27.54 7.07
CA GLY A 460 -54.20 -27.90 5.73
C GLY A 460 -54.43 -26.77 4.72
N GLY A 461 -53.77 -26.84 3.57
CA GLY A 461 -53.92 -25.86 2.49
C GLY A 461 -55.34 -25.78 1.93
N ASP A 462 -56.09 -26.89 1.98
CA ASP A 462 -57.50 -27.01 1.61
C ASP A 462 -58.46 -26.29 2.58
N GLN A 463 -57.96 -25.92 3.77
CA GLN A 463 -58.72 -25.24 4.82
C GLN A 463 -58.31 -23.77 4.99
N LEU A 464 -57.33 -23.31 4.21
CA LEU A 464 -56.94 -21.90 4.19
C LEU A 464 -57.99 -21.08 3.44
N GLU A 465 -58.26 -19.88 3.93
CA GLU A 465 -59.00 -18.90 3.15
C GLU A 465 -58.09 -18.35 2.04
N GLU A 466 -58.67 -17.91 0.92
CA GLU A 466 -57.90 -17.47 -0.25
C GLU A 466 -56.85 -16.40 0.07
N ILE A 467 -57.19 -15.48 0.99
CA ILE A 467 -56.27 -14.43 1.43
C ILE A 467 -55.09 -14.96 2.26
N ASP A 468 -55.26 -16.07 3.00
CA ASP A 468 -54.17 -16.72 3.74
C ASP A 468 -53.22 -17.43 2.80
N ALA A 469 -53.79 -18.15 1.83
CA ALA A 469 -53.03 -18.81 0.78
C ALA A 469 -52.23 -17.78 -0.03
N TRP A 470 -52.86 -16.63 -0.37
CA TRP A 470 -52.18 -15.51 -1.03
C TRP A 470 -51.00 -14.99 -0.19
N ALA A 471 -51.18 -14.74 1.11
CA ALA A 471 -50.10 -14.24 1.96
C ALA A 471 -48.91 -15.23 2.05
N LEU A 472 -49.17 -16.53 2.06
CA LEU A 472 -48.12 -17.55 2.03
C LEU A 472 -47.42 -17.62 0.68
N VAL A 473 -48.14 -17.43 -0.43
CA VAL A 473 -47.54 -17.35 -1.77
C VAL A 473 -46.65 -16.11 -1.89
N GLU A 474 -47.10 -14.96 -1.41
CA GLU A 474 -46.26 -13.74 -1.35
C GLU A 474 -45.02 -13.94 -0.48
N THR A 475 -45.15 -14.67 0.63
CA THR A 475 -44.00 -15.05 1.47
C THR A 475 -42.99 -15.88 0.68
N SER A 476 -43.44 -16.88 -0.06
CA SER A 476 -42.57 -17.72 -0.90
C SER A 476 -41.81 -16.89 -1.94
N LYS A 477 -42.48 -15.94 -2.60
CA LYS A 477 -41.83 -15.05 -3.58
C LYS A 477 -40.74 -14.19 -2.94
N VAL A 478 -40.97 -13.70 -1.72
CA VAL A 478 -39.97 -12.93 -0.98
C VAL A 478 -38.78 -13.81 -0.60
N LEU A 479 -39.01 -15.04 -0.16
CA LEU A 479 -37.93 -15.99 0.13
C LEU A 479 -37.05 -16.27 -1.10
N GLU A 480 -37.65 -16.54 -2.26
CA GLU A 480 -36.93 -16.74 -3.51
C GLU A 480 -36.08 -15.51 -3.90
N ALA A 481 -36.66 -14.31 -3.76
CA ALA A 481 -35.94 -13.06 -4.05
C ALA A 481 -34.79 -12.80 -3.06
N VAL A 482 -34.99 -13.13 -1.77
CA VAL A 482 -33.98 -13.00 -0.72
C VAL A 482 -32.83 -13.97 -0.93
N GLU A 483 -33.11 -15.23 -1.23
CA GLU A 483 -32.10 -16.25 -1.54
C GLU A 483 -31.25 -15.84 -2.75
N ALA A 484 -31.88 -15.39 -3.83
CA ALA A 484 -31.19 -14.90 -5.01
C ALA A 484 -30.28 -13.69 -4.70
N ALA A 485 -30.78 -12.73 -3.91
CA ALA A 485 -30.01 -11.56 -3.51
C ALA A 485 -28.80 -11.92 -2.61
N TYR A 486 -28.93 -12.91 -1.73
CA TYR A 486 -27.79 -13.38 -0.92
C TYR A 486 -26.68 -14.01 -1.78
N GLN A 487 -27.02 -14.76 -2.83
CA GLN A 487 -26.04 -15.34 -3.76
C GLN A 487 -25.24 -14.28 -4.53
N GLU A 488 -25.83 -13.10 -4.73
CA GLU A 488 -25.20 -11.95 -5.39
C GLU A 488 -24.51 -10.96 -4.42
N TYR A 489 -24.54 -11.23 -3.11
CA TYR A 489 -24.18 -10.28 -2.05
C TYR A 489 -24.98 -8.96 -2.12
N ALA A 490 -26.17 -8.96 -2.71
CA ALA A 490 -27.01 -7.78 -2.89
C ALA A 490 -27.90 -7.53 -1.66
N PHE A 491 -27.29 -7.28 -0.49
CA PHE A 491 -28.02 -7.17 0.78
C PHE A 491 -29.09 -6.06 0.79
N HIS A 492 -28.87 -4.96 0.07
CA HIS A 492 -29.86 -3.88 -0.08
C HIS A 492 -31.16 -4.36 -0.76
N LYS A 493 -31.07 -5.34 -1.67
CA LYS A 493 -32.26 -5.98 -2.26
C LYS A 493 -33.00 -6.83 -1.23
N VAL A 494 -32.27 -7.55 -0.36
CA VAL A 494 -32.86 -8.31 0.77
C VAL A 494 -33.63 -7.36 1.69
N TYR A 495 -32.97 -6.28 2.13
CA TYR A 495 -33.60 -5.26 2.97
C TYR A 495 -34.88 -4.72 2.33
N ARG A 496 -34.82 -4.33 1.05
CA ARG A 496 -35.97 -3.76 0.35
C ARG A 496 -37.11 -4.75 0.21
N ALA A 497 -36.84 -5.99 -0.20
CA ALA A 497 -37.85 -7.02 -0.38
C ALA A 497 -38.60 -7.33 0.93
N VAL A 498 -37.85 -7.51 2.03
CA VAL A 498 -38.43 -7.78 3.36
C VAL A 498 -39.21 -6.58 3.88
N TYR A 499 -38.68 -5.37 3.71
CA TYR A 499 -39.33 -4.15 4.17
C TYR A 499 -40.64 -3.86 3.44
N ASP A 500 -40.66 -4.01 2.11
CA ASP A 500 -41.86 -3.80 1.30
C ASP A 500 -42.91 -4.87 1.60
N PHE A 501 -42.51 -6.13 1.75
CA PHE A 501 -43.42 -7.20 2.17
C PHE A 501 -44.04 -6.92 3.54
N ALA A 502 -43.23 -6.53 4.52
CA ALA A 502 -43.69 -6.27 5.88
C ALA A 502 -44.63 -5.05 5.95
N THR A 503 -44.37 -4.01 5.17
CA THR A 503 -45.12 -2.74 5.25
C THR A 503 -46.34 -2.72 4.34
N VAL A 504 -46.21 -3.20 3.10
CA VAL A 504 -47.26 -3.14 2.08
C VAL A 504 -48.13 -4.40 2.15
N SER A 505 -47.55 -5.56 1.89
CA SER A 505 -48.31 -6.81 1.79
C SER A 505 -48.91 -7.24 3.13
N LEU A 506 -48.09 -7.22 4.20
CA LEU A 506 -48.52 -7.63 5.52
C LEU A 506 -49.28 -6.52 6.26
N SER A 507 -48.59 -5.45 6.68
CA SER A 507 -49.18 -4.48 7.60
C SER A 507 -50.33 -3.68 6.99
N ALA A 508 -50.20 -3.19 5.75
CA ALA A 508 -51.20 -2.30 5.16
C ALA A 508 -52.41 -3.04 4.55
N PHE A 509 -52.24 -4.31 4.16
CA PHE A 509 -53.28 -5.09 3.49
C PHE A 509 -53.70 -6.31 4.31
N TYR A 510 -52.83 -7.31 4.43
CA TYR A 510 -53.19 -8.60 5.01
C TYR A 510 -53.67 -8.49 6.46
N PHE A 511 -52.87 -7.86 7.32
CA PHE A 511 -53.17 -7.72 8.75
C PHE A 511 -54.42 -6.88 8.99
N ASP A 512 -54.65 -5.86 8.18
CA ASP A 512 -55.83 -5.02 8.35
C ASP A 512 -57.12 -5.81 8.11
N ILE A 513 -57.14 -6.63 7.05
CA ILE A 513 -58.25 -7.54 6.75
C ILE A 513 -58.35 -8.65 7.81
N LEU A 514 -57.21 -9.15 8.32
CA LEU A 514 -57.18 -10.26 9.27
C LEU A 514 -57.73 -9.91 10.66
N LYS A 515 -57.69 -8.64 11.08
CA LYS A 515 -58.13 -8.21 12.42
C LYS A 515 -59.55 -8.67 12.74
N ASP A 516 -60.50 -8.48 11.81
CA ASP A 516 -61.88 -8.89 12.02
C ASP A 516 -61.96 -10.37 12.38
N ARG A 517 -61.30 -11.21 11.57
CA ARG A 517 -61.30 -12.65 11.76
C ARG A 517 -60.54 -13.11 13.00
N LEU A 518 -59.38 -12.52 13.30
CA LEU A 518 -58.57 -12.91 14.45
C LEU A 518 -59.23 -12.52 15.77
N TYR A 519 -59.96 -11.39 15.79
CA TYR A 519 -60.50 -10.79 17.01
C TYR A 519 -61.95 -11.18 17.30
N THR A 520 -62.74 -11.55 16.28
CA THR A 520 -64.17 -11.81 16.46
C THR A 520 -64.57 -13.28 16.28
N ALA A 521 -63.81 -14.06 15.52
CA ALA A 521 -64.15 -15.46 15.27
C ALA A 521 -63.93 -16.33 16.54
N PRO A 522 -64.71 -17.40 16.74
CA PRO A 522 -64.52 -18.30 17.88
C PRO A 522 -63.10 -18.85 17.91
N ALA A 523 -62.53 -18.98 19.12
CA ALA A 523 -61.12 -19.31 19.34
C ALA A 523 -60.65 -20.55 18.57
N ARG A 524 -61.49 -21.59 18.50
CA ARG A 524 -61.21 -22.87 17.82
C ARG A 524 -61.86 -23.01 16.43
N SER A 525 -62.37 -21.94 15.85
CA SER A 525 -62.94 -22.00 14.50
C SER A 525 -61.85 -22.25 13.45
N VAL A 526 -62.15 -23.07 12.44
CA VAL A 526 -61.22 -23.35 11.31
C VAL A 526 -60.76 -22.05 10.67
N ARG A 527 -61.67 -21.10 10.46
CA ARG A 527 -61.39 -19.78 9.87
C ARG A 527 -60.36 -18.98 10.69
N ARG A 528 -60.43 -18.99 12.03
CA ARG A 528 -59.41 -18.33 12.88
C ARG A 528 -58.08 -19.10 12.87
N ARG A 529 -58.14 -20.44 12.94
CA ARG A 529 -56.95 -21.29 12.89
C ARG A 529 -56.22 -21.23 11.55
N ALA A 530 -56.91 -21.02 10.43
CA ALA A 530 -56.32 -20.73 9.12
C ALA A 530 -55.47 -19.46 9.14
N ALA A 531 -56.02 -18.37 9.68
CA ALA A 531 -55.30 -17.10 9.86
C ALA A 531 -54.03 -17.28 10.70
N GLN A 532 -54.16 -17.98 11.85
CA GLN A 532 -53.04 -18.24 12.75
C GLN A 532 -52.00 -19.19 12.13
N SER A 533 -52.42 -20.18 11.34
CA SER A 533 -51.51 -21.06 10.60
C SER A 533 -50.67 -20.27 9.61
N ALA A 534 -51.27 -19.32 8.89
CA ALA A 534 -50.55 -18.46 7.98
C ALA A 534 -49.61 -17.49 8.73
N LEU A 535 -50.08 -16.82 9.78
CA LEU A 535 -49.24 -15.94 10.60
C LEU A 535 -48.04 -16.69 11.22
N TYR A 536 -48.24 -17.93 11.67
CA TYR A 536 -47.18 -18.77 12.22
C TYR A 536 -46.12 -19.15 11.17
N ARG A 537 -46.51 -19.39 9.92
CA ARG A 537 -45.58 -19.69 8.83
C ARG A 537 -44.84 -18.46 8.30
N ILE A 538 -45.42 -17.27 8.46
CA ILE A 538 -44.84 -15.99 8.04
C ILE A 538 -43.85 -15.45 9.09
N ALA A 539 -44.15 -15.64 10.37
CA ALA A 539 -43.32 -15.23 11.49
C ALA A 539 -42.11 -16.15 11.66
#